data_AF-A0A562HZF2-F1
#
_entry.id   AF-A0A562HZF2-F1
#
_cell.length_a   1.000
_cell.length_b   1.000
_cell.length_c   1.000
_cell.angle_alpha   90.00
_cell.angle_beta   90.00
_cell.angle_gamma   90.00
#
_symmetry.space_group_name_H-M   'P 1'
#
loop_
_entity.id
_entity.type
_entity.pdbx_description
1 polymer ?
#
loop_
_entity_poly.entity_id
_entity_poly.type
_entity_poly.pdbx_seq_one_letter_code
_entity_poly.pdbx_strand_id
1 'polypeptide(L)'
;MPSKAALHAAKLWQSRQEMARIGVSGWDSLSLDSAQTWQYVRQQRDHFTESATKKTRAATGNHLIQGSARFVEPTLLEVDTQEGVVRIRASAVVIATGSKAYVPDWLAPVRDRSLTTDELFELADLPKRLAVLGLGAVGLEIGLVLARLGVEVTGAGNSLAGIDDPVIYERAAQAFGRDMTLWSGQPAQAIPCPQGWAI
;
A
#
# COMPACT_ATOMS: atom_id res chain seq x y z
N MET A 1 -8.26 -3.51 -5.47
CA MET A 1 -7.18 -2.56 -5.82
C MET A 1 -7.29 -1.31 -4.95
N PRO A 2 -6.90 -1.39 -3.66
CA PRO A 2 -7.11 -0.29 -2.71
C PRO A 2 -6.31 0.98 -3.09
N SER A 3 -5.08 0.83 -3.57
CA SER A 3 -4.24 1.98 -3.95
C SER A 3 -4.85 2.85 -5.05
N LYS A 4 -5.56 2.26 -6.01
CA LYS A 4 -6.23 2.99 -7.09
C LYS A 4 -7.49 3.73 -6.62
N ALA A 5 -8.23 3.15 -5.67
CA ALA A 5 -9.33 3.86 -5.02
C ALA A 5 -8.80 5.07 -4.23
N ALA A 6 -7.68 4.92 -3.54
CA ALA A 6 -7.04 6.00 -2.79
C ALA A 6 -6.47 7.11 -3.70
N LEU A 7 -5.82 6.74 -4.81
CA LEU A 7 -5.40 7.68 -5.86
C LEU A 7 -6.59 8.47 -6.43
N HIS A 8 -7.72 7.81 -6.64
CA HIS A 8 -8.91 8.47 -7.14
C HIS A 8 -9.44 9.49 -6.13
N ALA A 9 -9.56 9.12 -4.85
CA ALA A 9 -9.96 10.04 -3.78
C ALA A 9 -9.01 11.23 -3.67
N ALA A 10 -7.70 10.99 -3.69
CA ALA A 10 -6.69 12.06 -3.67
C ALA A 10 -6.82 13.00 -4.88
N LYS A 11 -7.07 12.46 -6.08
CA LYS A 11 -7.28 13.26 -7.30
C LYS A 11 -8.54 14.13 -7.22
N LEU A 12 -9.65 13.59 -6.71
CA LEU A 12 -10.88 14.34 -6.49
C LEU A 12 -10.67 15.48 -5.49
N TRP A 13 -9.92 15.22 -4.41
CA TRP A 13 -9.61 16.25 -3.45
C TRP A 13 -8.72 17.35 -4.05
N GLN A 14 -7.68 16.98 -4.80
CA GLN A 14 -6.79 17.95 -5.44
C GLN A 14 -7.49 18.82 -6.50
N SER A 15 -8.46 18.27 -7.24
CA SER A 15 -9.14 19.01 -8.31
C SER A 15 -9.89 20.24 -7.79
N ARG A 16 -10.15 20.36 -6.49
CA ARG A 16 -10.70 21.58 -5.87
C ARG A 16 -9.86 22.82 -6.16
N GLN A 17 -8.55 22.69 -6.27
CA GLN A 17 -7.66 23.82 -6.58
C GLN A 17 -7.83 24.29 -8.04
N GLU A 18 -8.18 23.38 -8.94
CA GLU A 18 -8.46 23.73 -10.34
C GLU A 18 -9.79 24.48 -10.49
N MET A 19 -10.73 24.34 -9.54
CA MET A 19 -12.00 25.07 -9.54
C MET A 19 -11.80 26.59 -9.54
N ALA A 20 -10.74 27.07 -8.88
CA ALA A 20 -10.36 28.49 -8.89
C ALA A 20 -10.12 29.03 -10.32
N ARG A 21 -9.57 28.20 -11.21
CA ARG A 21 -9.18 28.60 -12.57
C ARG A 21 -10.37 28.83 -13.49
N ILE A 22 -11.54 28.31 -13.14
CA ILE A 22 -12.79 28.48 -13.88
C ILE A 22 -13.77 29.42 -13.17
N GLY A 23 -13.31 30.16 -12.15
CA GLY A 23 -14.09 31.17 -11.46
C GLY A 23 -15.08 30.65 -10.42
N VAL A 24 -14.97 29.37 -10.01
CA VAL A 24 -15.78 28.83 -8.91
C VAL A 24 -15.23 29.34 -7.58
N SER A 25 -16.11 29.80 -6.69
CA SER A 25 -15.78 30.27 -5.34
C SER A 25 -16.17 29.23 -4.27
N GLY A 26 -15.61 29.35 -3.06
CA GLY A 26 -15.91 28.49 -1.90
C GLY A 26 -15.16 27.15 -1.84
N TRP A 27 -14.29 26.85 -2.83
CA TRP A 27 -13.47 25.63 -2.86
C TRP A 27 -12.44 25.56 -1.73
N ASP A 28 -12.03 26.71 -1.21
CA ASP A 28 -11.06 26.91 -0.13
C ASP A 28 -11.66 26.60 1.25
N SER A 29 -13.00 26.67 1.37
CA SER A 29 -13.73 26.32 2.59
C SER A 29 -13.98 24.81 2.76
N LEU A 30 -13.70 24.01 1.73
CA LEU A 30 -13.88 22.57 1.80
C LEU A 30 -12.89 21.94 2.78
N SER A 31 -13.38 20.97 3.55
CA SER A 31 -12.56 20.13 4.45
C SER A 31 -12.68 18.66 4.05
N LEU A 32 -11.61 17.90 4.26
CA LEU A 32 -11.60 16.46 4.05
C LEU A 32 -11.61 15.74 5.40
N ASP A 33 -12.60 14.88 5.60
CA ASP A 33 -12.62 13.91 6.69
C ASP A 33 -11.79 12.69 6.26
N SER A 34 -10.61 12.53 6.86
CA SER A 34 -9.69 11.46 6.51
C SER A 34 -10.21 10.08 6.92
N ALA A 35 -10.94 9.97 8.03
CA ALA A 35 -11.52 8.72 8.48
C ALA A 35 -12.62 8.24 7.51
N GLN A 36 -13.52 9.14 7.11
CA GLN A 36 -14.55 8.85 6.12
C GLN A 36 -13.94 8.51 4.74
N THR A 37 -12.91 9.25 4.33
CA THR A 37 -12.20 9.00 3.07
C THR A 37 -11.55 7.62 3.08
N TRP A 38 -10.88 7.25 4.17
CA TRP A 38 -10.19 5.97 4.27
C TRP A 38 -11.17 4.78 4.39
N GLN A 39 -12.31 4.99 5.07
CA GLN A 39 -13.43 4.04 5.05
C GLN A 39 -13.97 3.82 3.64
N TYR A 40 -14.16 4.88 2.84
CA TYR A 40 -14.58 4.77 1.45
C TYR A 40 -13.59 3.95 0.61
N VAL A 41 -12.28 4.16 0.79
CA VAL A 41 -11.23 3.38 0.10
C VAL A 41 -11.36 1.88 0.42
N ARG A 42 -11.59 1.51 1.68
CA ARG A 42 -11.82 0.10 2.07
C ARG A 42 -13.09 -0.47 1.43
N GLN A 43 -14.19 0.28 1.45
CA GLN A 43 -15.44 -0.16 0.80
C GLN A 43 -15.25 -0.42 -0.69
N GLN A 44 -14.53 0.46 -1.40
CA GLN A 44 -14.24 0.25 -2.82
C GLN A 44 -13.36 -0.98 -3.04
N ARG A 45 -12.34 -1.21 -2.19
CA ARG A 45 -11.54 -2.43 -2.24
C ARG A 45 -12.42 -3.67 -2.15
N ASP A 46 -13.29 -3.72 -1.15
CA ASP A 46 -14.13 -4.89 -0.85
C ASP A 46 -15.17 -5.12 -1.97
N HIS A 47 -15.75 -4.04 -2.49
CA HIS A 47 -16.65 -4.11 -3.64
C HIS A 47 -15.96 -4.73 -4.87
N PHE A 48 -14.71 -4.33 -5.16
CA PHE A 48 -13.98 -4.89 -6.30
C PHE A 48 -13.56 -6.35 -6.12
N THR A 49 -13.36 -6.82 -4.89
CA THR A 49 -12.97 -8.22 -4.63
C THR A 49 -14.17 -9.16 -4.64
N GLU A 50 -15.35 -8.71 -4.21
CA GLU A 50 -16.55 -9.54 -4.09
C GLU A 50 -16.91 -10.28 -5.38
N SER A 51 -16.93 -9.58 -6.51
CA SER A 51 -17.24 -10.16 -7.83
C SER A 51 -16.22 -11.22 -8.25
N ALA A 52 -14.93 -10.97 -8.03
CA ALA A 52 -13.87 -11.93 -8.36
C ALA A 52 -13.98 -13.18 -7.48
N THR A 53 -14.13 -13.02 -6.16
CA THR A 53 -14.28 -14.13 -5.22
C THR A 53 -15.50 -14.98 -5.54
N LYS A 54 -16.64 -14.37 -5.85
CA LYS A 54 -17.87 -15.09 -6.22
C LYS A 54 -17.68 -15.91 -7.50
N LYS A 55 -17.06 -15.32 -8.53
CA LYS A 55 -16.77 -16.03 -9.79
C LYS A 55 -15.80 -17.19 -9.58
N THR A 56 -14.73 -16.99 -8.80
CA THR A 56 -13.79 -18.06 -8.47
C THR A 56 -14.48 -19.21 -7.77
N ARG A 57 -15.25 -18.94 -6.70
CA ARG A 57 -15.99 -19.99 -5.95
C ARG A 57 -16.98 -20.74 -6.84
N ALA A 58 -17.69 -20.04 -7.71
CA ALA A 58 -18.64 -20.65 -8.64
C ALA A 58 -17.94 -21.55 -9.68
N ALA A 59 -16.77 -21.14 -10.17
CA ALA A 59 -16.00 -21.89 -11.18
C ALA A 59 -15.28 -23.12 -10.60
N THR A 60 -14.81 -23.04 -9.35
CA THR A 60 -14.04 -24.12 -8.72
C THR A 60 -14.91 -25.16 -8.01
N GLY A 61 -16.10 -24.79 -7.54
CA GLY A 61 -17.01 -25.70 -6.84
C GLY A 61 -16.30 -26.45 -5.71
N ASN A 62 -16.38 -27.78 -5.71
CA ASN A 62 -15.77 -28.66 -4.70
C ASN A 62 -14.24 -28.79 -4.83
N HIS A 63 -13.61 -28.21 -5.85
CA HIS A 63 -12.15 -28.22 -6.01
C HIS A 63 -11.45 -27.07 -5.28
N LEU A 64 -12.20 -26.15 -4.67
CA LEU A 64 -11.63 -25.11 -3.81
C LEU A 64 -11.35 -25.68 -2.42
N ILE A 65 -10.07 -25.89 -2.13
CA ILE A 65 -9.62 -26.34 -0.81
C ILE A 65 -9.05 -25.12 -0.09
N GLN A 66 -9.74 -24.68 0.97
CA GLN A 66 -9.31 -23.55 1.79
C GLN A 66 -8.38 -24.05 2.90
N GLY A 67 -7.09 -23.69 2.82
CA GLY A 67 -6.10 -24.10 3.81
C GLY A 67 -4.68 -23.68 3.44
N SER A 68 -3.74 -23.93 4.34
CA SER A 68 -2.32 -23.67 4.10
C SER A 68 -1.67 -24.91 3.48
N ALA A 69 -1.10 -24.77 2.29
CA ALA A 69 -0.50 -25.89 1.56
C ALA A 69 1.03 -25.92 1.69
N ARG A 70 1.60 -27.11 1.84
CA ARG A 70 3.04 -27.37 1.76
C ARG A 70 3.33 -28.62 0.95
N PHE A 71 4.44 -28.63 0.22
CA PHE A 71 4.94 -29.85 -0.41
C PHE A 71 5.53 -30.78 0.65
N VAL A 72 5.16 -32.05 0.60
CA VAL A 72 5.81 -33.13 1.35
C VAL A 72 6.57 -34.08 0.43
N GLU A 73 6.22 -34.09 -0.86
CA GLU A 73 6.98 -34.70 -1.97
C GLU A 73 6.80 -33.81 -3.22
N PRO A 74 7.57 -34.00 -4.31
CA PRO A 74 7.46 -33.16 -5.52
C PRO A 74 6.05 -33.03 -6.12
N THR A 75 5.18 -34.03 -5.92
CA THR A 75 3.81 -34.07 -6.44
C THR A 75 2.76 -34.33 -5.36
N LEU A 76 3.14 -34.28 -4.08
CA LEU A 76 2.26 -34.51 -2.93
C LEU A 76 2.27 -33.28 -2.03
N LEU A 77 1.09 -32.70 -1.83
CA LEU A 77 0.89 -31.57 -0.92
C LEU A 77 0.08 -32.02 0.29
N GLU A 78 0.44 -31.50 1.46
CA GLU A 78 -0.43 -31.45 2.63
C GLU A 78 -1.08 -30.08 2.70
N VAL A 79 -2.40 -30.07 2.89
CA VAL A 79 -3.18 -28.86 3.08
C VAL A 79 -3.81 -28.91 4.46
N ASP A 80 -3.43 -27.95 5.31
CA ASP A 80 -4.02 -27.75 6.63
C ASP A 80 -5.32 -26.95 6.48
N THR A 81 -6.45 -27.64 6.62
CA THR A 81 -7.81 -27.07 6.47
C THR A 81 -8.49 -26.98 7.84
N GLN A 82 -9.62 -26.26 7.91
CA GLN A 82 -10.42 -26.19 9.15
C GLN A 82 -10.97 -27.55 9.60
N GLU A 83 -11.11 -28.52 8.68
CA GLU A 83 -11.64 -29.87 8.94
C GLU A 83 -10.51 -30.88 9.22
N GLY A 84 -9.25 -30.44 9.17
CA GLY A 84 -8.06 -31.26 9.36
C GLY A 84 -7.12 -31.26 8.16
N VAL A 85 -6.11 -32.13 8.20
CA VAL A 85 -5.08 -32.22 7.17
C VAL A 85 -5.53 -33.13 6.03
N VAL A 86 -5.49 -32.60 4.81
CA VAL A 86 -5.78 -33.33 3.58
C VAL A 86 -4.51 -33.50 2.76
N ARG A 87 -4.34 -34.66 2.11
CA ARG A 87 -3.24 -34.91 1.17
C ARG A 87 -3.74 -34.91 -0.26
N ILE A 88 -3.04 -34.18 -1.13
CA ILE A 88 -3.37 -34.02 -2.53
C ILE A 88 -2.18 -34.44 -3.37
N ARG A 89 -2.35 -35.48 -4.19
CA ARG A 89 -1.38 -35.84 -5.22
C ARG A 89 -1.82 -35.24 -6.55
N ALA A 90 -0.91 -34.54 -7.22
CA ALA A 90 -1.19 -33.87 -8.49
C ALA A 90 -0.13 -34.19 -9.54
N SER A 91 -0.55 -34.41 -10.78
CA SER A 91 0.39 -34.67 -11.89
C SER A 91 1.24 -33.45 -12.25
N ALA A 92 0.73 -32.25 -11.97
CA ALA A 92 1.43 -30.98 -12.16
C ALA A 92 0.96 -29.99 -11.08
N VAL A 93 1.84 -29.07 -10.69
CA VAL A 93 1.56 -28.05 -9.67
C VAL A 93 2.02 -26.68 -10.17
N VAL A 94 1.13 -25.69 -10.09
CA VAL A 94 1.45 -24.29 -10.37
C VAL A 94 1.56 -23.54 -9.05
N ILE A 95 2.72 -22.93 -8.79
CA ILE A 95 2.96 -22.13 -7.59
C ILE A 95 2.55 -20.68 -7.90
N ALA A 96 1.49 -20.22 -7.24
CA ALA A 96 0.92 -18.88 -7.42
C ALA A 96 0.61 -18.19 -6.08
N THR A 97 1.52 -18.30 -5.10
CA THR A 97 1.35 -17.80 -3.73
C THR A 97 1.52 -16.29 -3.57
N GLY A 98 1.93 -15.58 -4.64
CA GLY A 98 2.17 -14.14 -4.59
C GLY A 98 3.42 -13.76 -3.78
N SER A 99 3.42 -12.55 -3.24
CA SER A 99 4.50 -11.99 -2.42
C SER A 99 3.93 -11.38 -1.14
N LYS A 100 4.82 -11.05 -0.19
CA LYS A 100 4.49 -10.35 1.05
C LYS A 100 5.43 -9.18 1.26
N ALA A 101 5.01 -8.18 2.01
CA ALA A 101 5.86 -7.06 2.39
C ALA A 101 7.11 -7.54 3.14
N TYR A 102 8.26 -6.97 2.79
CA TYR A 102 9.51 -7.18 3.51
C TYR A 102 9.68 -6.05 4.53
N VAL A 103 9.81 -6.41 5.80
CA VAL A 103 10.07 -5.47 6.90
C VAL A 103 11.51 -5.69 7.37
N PRO A 104 12.43 -4.73 7.13
CA PRO A 104 13.81 -4.86 7.57
C PRO A 104 13.97 -4.98 9.09
N ASP A 105 14.93 -5.79 9.54
CA ASP A 105 15.17 -6.04 10.98
C ASP A 105 15.52 -4.77 11.78
N TRP A 106 16.13 -3.77 11.14
CA TRP A 106 16.46 -2.50 11.80
C TRP A 106 15.23 -1.69 12.23
N LEU A 107 14.04 -2.01 11.72
CA LEU A 107 12.76 -1.44 12.17
C LEU A 107 12.20 -2.14 13.41
N ALA A 108 12.79 -3.24 13.89
CA ALA A 108 12.32 -3.94 15.08
C ALA A 108 12.09 -3.02 16.30
N PRO A 109 12.93 -2.02 16.60
CA PRO A 109 12.71 -1.11 17.73
C PRO A 109 11.47 -0.20 17.60
N VAL A 110 10.94 -0.04 16.38
CA VAL A 110 9.78 0.82 16.05
C VAL A 110 8.66 0.04 15.37
N ARG A 111 8.61 -1.29 15.55
CA ARG A 111 7.66 -2.14 14.82
C ARG A 111 6.20 -1.80 15.12
N ASP A 112 5.90 -1.37 16.34
CA ASP A 112 4.59 -0.89 16.80
C ASP A 112 4.11 0.35 16.04
N ARG A 113 5.03 1.11 15.44
CA ARG A 113 4.78 2.32 14.65
C ARG A 113 5.08 2.14 13.16
N SER A 114 5.50 0.95 12.76
CA SER A 114 5.83 0.62 11.38
C SER A 114 4.63 -0.02 10.70
N LEU A 115 4.29 0.45 9.50
CA LEU A 115 3.18 -0.08 8.72
C LEU A 115 3.69 -0.65 7.41
N THR A 116 3.22 -1.84 7.07
CA THR A 116 3.22 -2.37 5.70
C THR A 116 2.04 -1.77 4.93
N THR A 117 2.05 -1.87 3.60
CA THR A 117 0.92 -1.44 2.77
C THR A 117 -0.38 -2.18 3.12
N ASP A 118 -0.29 -3.45 3.52
CA ASP A 118 -1.44 -4.23 3.95
C ASP A 118 -2.06 -3.63 5.23
N GLU A 119 -1.23 -3.28 6.21
CA GLU A 119 -1.66 -2.65 7.47
C GLU A 119 -2.17 -1.20 7.26
N LEU A 120 -1.55 -0.45 6.35
CA LEU A 120 -1.91 0.94 6.06
C LEU A 120 -3.39 1.09 5.64
N PHE A 121 -3.88 0.21 4.78
CA PHE A 121 -5.27 0.27 4.31
C PHE A 121 -6.30 -0.12 5.38
N GLU A 122 -5.87 -0.77 6.46
CA GLU A 122 -6.74 -1.13 7.59
C GLU A 122 -6.84 -0.05 8.67
N LEU A 123 -6.05 1.02 8.59
CA LEU A 123 -6.14 2.12 9.56
C LEU A 123 -7.58 2.67 9.66
N ALA A 124 -8.03 3.08 10.84
CA ALA A 124 -9.33 3.74 10.95
C ALA A 124 -9.30 5.16 10.33
N ASP A 125 -8.17 5.85 10.52
CA ASP A 125 -7.93 7.22 10.09
C ASP A 125 -6.45 7.40 9.68
N LEU A 126 -6.16 8.42 8.86
CA LEU A 126 -4.81 8.74 8.43
C LEU A 126 -4.06 9.54 9.51
N PRO A 127 -2.76 9.26 9.74
CA PRO A 127 -1.96 10.04 10.65
C PRO A 127 -1.70 11.44 10.08
N LYS A 128 -1.36 12.40 10.95
CA LYS A 128 -0.96 13.75 10.50
C LYS A 128 0.34 13.76 9.70
N ARG A 129 1.26 12.83 10.00
CA ARG A 129 2.56 12.71 9.34
C ARG A 129 2.99 11.25 9.24
N LEU A 130 3.72 10.91 8.18
CA LEU A 130 4.19 9.55 7.91
C LEU A 130 5.51 9.56 7.11
N ALA A 131 6.41 8.63 7.45
CA ALA A 131 7.60 8.36 6.65
C ALA A 131 7.37 7.15 5.74
N VAL A 132 7.65 7.29 4.44
CA VAL A 132 7.61 6.19 3.48
C VAL A 132 9.04 5.69 3.26
N LEU A 133 9.32 4.48 3.72
CA LEU A 133 10.64 3.86 3.62
C LEU A 133 10.72 2.97 2.38
N GLY A 134 11.45 3.45 1.37
CA GLY A 134 11.54 2.84 0.05
C GLY A 134 10.64 3.55 -0.95
N LEU A 135 11.25 4.24 -1.92
CA LEU A 135 10.57 4.98 -2.98
C LEU A 135 10.47 4.20 -4.30
N GLY A 136 10.32 2.88 -4.23
CA GLY A 136 9.87 2.08 -5.37
C GLY A 136 8.45 2.48 -5.81
N ALA A 137 7.94 1.88 -6.90
CA ALA A 137 6.65 2.28 -7.48
C ALA A 137 5.50 2.33 -6.46
N VAL A 138 5.42 1.34 -5.55
CA VAL A 138 4.39 1.28 -4.50
C VAL A 138 4.57 2.39 -3.47
N GLY A 139 5.78 2.55 -2.92
CA GLY A 139 6.06 3.57 -1.91
C GLY A 139 5.82 4.98 -2.44
N LEU A 140 6.27 5.27 -3.66
CA LEU A 140 6.02 6.55 -4.31
C LEU A 140 4.53 6.81 -4.53
N GLU A 141 3.78 5.83 -5.06
CA GLU A 141 2.34 5.95 -5.28
C GLU A 141 1.60 6.27 -3.97
N ILE A 142 1.87 5.50 -2.92
CA ILE A 142 1.24 5.69 -1.62
C ILE A 142 1.65 7.01 -0.97
N GLY A 143 2.93 7.38 -1.03
CA GLY A 143 3.41 8.66 -0.52
C GLY A 143 2.69 9.83 -1.17
N LEU A 144 2.52 9.79 -2.50
CA LEU A 144 1.79 10.82 -3.23
C LEU A 144 0.32 10.86 -2.83
N VAL A 145 -0.35 9.70 -2.71
CA VAL A 145 -1.74 9.63 -2.26
C VAL A 145 -1.91 10.31 -0.90
N LEU A 146 -1.09 9.93 0.07
CA LEU A 146 -1.20 10.42 1.45
C LEU A 146 -0.90 11.91 1.53
N ALA A 147 0.16 12.37 0.87
CA ALA A 147 0.52 13.78 0.76
C ALA A 147 -0.65 14.63 0.25
N ARG A 148 -1.27 14.15 -0.83
CA ARG A 148 -2.37 14.85 -1.49
C ARG A 148 -3.63 14.88 -0.65
N LEU A 149 -3.85 13.87 0.20
CA LEU A 149 -4.92 13.83 1.18
C LEU A 149 -4.63 14.67 2.44
N GLY A 150 -3.46 15.33 2.51
CA GLY A 150 -3.12 16.27 3.58
C GLY A 150 -2.21 15.70 4.67
N VAL A 151 -1.69 14.48 4.49
CA VAL A 151 -0.67 13.91 5.40
C VAL A 151 0.68 14.56 5.10
N GLU A 152 1.43 14.96 6.12
CA GLU A 152 2.82 15.36 5.94
C GLU A 152 3.69 14.13 5.66
N VAL A 153 4.18 13.99 4.42
CA VAL A 153 4.93 12.81 3.98
C VAL A 153 6.40 13.12 3.75
N THR A 154 7.26 12.27 4.33
CA THR A 154 8.68 12.20 4.00
C THR A 154 8.97 10.85 3.36
N GLY A 155 9.34 10.85 2.09
CA GLY A 155 9.77 9.65 1.36
C GLY A 155 11.30 9.50 1.42
N ALA A 156 11.78 8.37 1.93
CA ALA A 156 13.20 8.05 2.01
C ALA A 156 13.55 6.86 1.12
N GLY A 157 14.55 7.00 0.24
CA GLY A 157 14.99 5.87 -0.59
C GLY A 157 16.12 6.20 -1.55
N ASN A 158 16.80 5.15 -2.03
CA ASN A 158 17.95 5.27 -2.92
C ASN A 158 17.57 5.40 -4.41
N SER A 159 16.30 5.17 -4.76
CA SER A 159 15.78 5.29 -6.12
C SER A 159 14.36 5.83 -6.09
N LEU A 160 13.94 6.43 -7.21
CA LEU A 160 12.61 6.99 -7.39
C LEU A 160 11.88 6.17 -8.46
N ALA A 161 10.96 5.30 -8.05
CA ALA A 161 10.19 4.38 -8.89
C ALA A 161 11.01 3.49 -9.84
N GLY A 162 12.30 3.26 -9.56
CA GLY A 162 13.19 2.53 -10.47
C GLY A 162 13.50 3.28 -11.77
N ILE A 163 13.39 4.60 -11.77
CA ILE A 163 13.75 5.44 -12.91
C ILE A 163 15.27 5.56 -12.97
N ASP A 164 15.87 4.97 -14.00
CA ASP A 164 17.31 5.03 -14.24
C ASP A 164 17.72 6.18 -15.18
N ASP A 165 16.79 6.65 -16.03
CA ASP A 165 17.06 7.78 -16.93
C ASP A 165 17.20 9.08 -16.12
N PRO A 166 18.34 9.79 -16.20
CA PRO A 166 18.63 10.95 -15.35
C PRO A 166 17.69 12.13 -15.62
N VAL A 167 17.24 12.32 -16.85
CA VAL A 167 16.33 13.42 -17.22
C VAL A 167 14.94 13.15 -16.67
N ILE A 168 14.47 11.90 -16.79
CA ILE A 168 13.17 11.50 -16.22
C ILE A 168 13.23 11.53 -14.69
N TYR A 169 14.35 11.08 -14.10
CA TYR A 169 14.55 11.12 -12.65
C TYR A 169 14.45 12.54 -12.12
N GLU A 170 15.17 13.49 -12.72
CA GLU A 170 15.17 14.89 -12.29
C GLU A 170 13.76 15.49 -12.40
N ARG A 171 13.07 15.27 -13.52
CA ARG A 171 11.69 15.75 -13.70
C ARG A 171 10.73 15.12 -12.70
N ALA A 172 10.87 13.83 -12.43
CA ALA A 172 10.07 13.11 -11.44
C ALA A 172 10.32 13.66 -10.03
N ALA A 173 11.57 13.85 -9.63
CA ALA A 173 11.94 14.41 -8.33
C ALA A 173 11.39 15.84 -8.16
N GLN A 174 11.50 16.69 -9.18
CA GLN A 174 10.94 18.04 -9.17
C GLN A 174 9.40 18.04 -9.12
N ALA A 175 8.73 17.10 -9.77
CA ALA A 175 7.28 17.01 -9.78
C ALA A 175 6.74 16.49 -8.43
N PHE A 176 7.29 15.38 -7.94
CA PHE A 176 6.83 14.71 -6.72
C PHE A 176 7.30 15.42 -5.45
N GLY A 177 8.43 16.13 -5.51
CA GLY A 177 8.94 16.98 -4.42
C GLY A 177 8.03 18.17 -4.08
N ARG A 178 7.03 18.47 -4.91
CA ARG A 178 5.98 19.46 -4.60
C ARG A 178 4.90 18.92 -3.69
N ASP A 179 4.66 17.61 -3.73
CA ASP A 179 3.65 16.93 -2.92
C ASP A 179 4.26 16.45 -1.60
N MET A 180 5.49 15.92 -1.60
CA MET A 180 6.13 15.34 -0.41
C MET A 180 7.61 15.68 -0.30
N THR A 181 8.17 15.59 0.91
CA THR A 181 9.62 15.69 1.09
C THR A 181 10.29 14.43 0.54
N LEU A 182 11.27 14.58 -0.35
CA LEU A 182 12.07 13.47 -0.88
C LEU A 182 13.47 13.50 -0.26
N TRP A 183 13.86 12.38 0.33
CA TRP A 183 15.16 12.22 0.97
C TRP A 183 15.91 11.03 0.35
N SER A 184 17.11 11.31 -0.16
CA SER A 184 17.96 10.34 -0.87
C SER A 184 19.42 10.37 -0.40
N GLY A 185 19.69 10.99 0.75
CA GLY A 185 21.05 11.35 1.19
C GLY A 185 21.82 10.23 1.89
N GLN A 186 21.17 9.43 2.74
CA GLN A 186 21.76 8.30 3.47
C GLN A 186 20.78 7.12 3.52
N PRO A 187 21.11 6.00 4.17
CA PRO A 187 20.09 5.00 4.53
C PRO A 187 19.30 5.45 5.77
N ALA A 188 17.98 5.22 5.78
CA ALA A 188 17.15 5.44 6.98
C ALA A 188 17.56 4.48 8.10
N GLN A 189 17.51 4.96 9.36
CA GLN A 189 17.90 4.19 10.54
C GLN A 189 16.99 4.53 11.72
N ALA A 190 16.68 3.54 12.57
CA ALA A 190 16.03 3.80 13.84
C ALA A 190 17.08 4.22 14.88
N ILE A 191 16.96 5.44 15.41
CA ILE A 191 17.91 6.03 16.36
C ILE A 191 17.19 6.34 17.68
N PRO A 192 17.75 5.98 18.85
CA PRO A 192 17.19 6.36 20.14
C PRO A 192 17.15 7.88 20.30
N CYS A 193 16.05 8.41 20.84
CA CYS A 193 15.90 9.83 21.18
C CYS A 193 15.18 9.97 22.54
N PRO A 194 15.17 11.17 23.17
CA PRO A 194 14.52 11.36 24.47
C PRO A 194 13.03 10.98 24.51
N GLN A 195 12.36 10.90 23.36
CA GLN A 195 10.95 10.56 23.21
C GLN A 195 10.73 9.11 22.72
N GLY A 196 11.78 8.27 22.75
CA GLY A 196 11.77 6.89 22.29
C GLY A 196 12.73 6.68 21.12
N TRP A 197 12.20 6.61 19.91
CA TRP A 197 12.96 6.36 18.69
C TRP A 197 12.57 7.35 17.60
N ALA A 198 13.56 7.78 16.82
CA ALA A 198 13.42 8.57 15.60
C ALA A 198 13.87 7.76 14.39
N ILE A 199 13.41 8.16 13.20
CA ILE A 199 13.81 7.62 11.90
C ILE A 199 14.48 8.73 11.10
#